data_AF-A0A2V5T712-F1
#
_entry.id   AF-A0A2V5T712-F1
#
_cell.length_a   1.000
_cell.length_b   1.000
_cell.length_c   1.000
_cell.angle_alpha   90.00
_cell.angle_beta   90.00
_cell.angle_gamma   90.00
#
_symmetry.space_group_name_H-M   'P 1'
#
loop_
_entity.id
_entity.type
_entity.pdbx_description
1 polymer ?
#
loop_
_entity_poly.entity_id
_entity_poly.type
_entity_poly.pdbx_seq_one_letter_code
_entity_poly.pdbx_strand_id
1 'polypeptide(L)'
;HDRTDSARLLELSKRICKAGNTEINEIAQSGELEMLMATYSDRAGATQYAPAPRVIVDRPAAQTGAWYEFFPRSAKGRSDRGSTFRDCLPRVDDARAMGFDVIYFPPIHPIGHTNRKGRNNSIECEPGDPGVPWAIGSEAGGHKAVEPALGTLADFDWLQKRVRKRGMEIALDFAINCSPDHPYVKEHPDWFYKRPDGTIKYAENPPKKYEDIYPLNFRCENWRELWAEMKSIVLFWAKRGVRIFRVDNPHTKPVAFWEYLIEGVRAKYPDAIFLAEAFTRPKMMKALAKAGFNQSYTYFTWRNSKRELIEYFTELTETDMSEYFRANLWPNTPDILPFVLQDGGRPAFMIRVLLAATLSTLYGIYSGYELCENEALPGREEYLDSEKYQWKERDWDAPGNIKDWITRLNKIRKENRALHFYDNLRFYHADHDAILFYGKMTPARDNIVLVVVNLDPHRKQNSYIDVPIDQFGQMESDLYQMHDLLSDARYTWRGRQNYVELDPEIQPAHIFRVRRWAGGDQFV
;
A
#
# COMPACT_ATOMS: atom_id res chain seq x y z
N HIS A 1 -15.59 26.97 -31.97
CA HIS A 1 -16.47 28.15 -31.99
C HIS A 1 -17.84 27.72 -32.48
N ASP A 2 -18.83 27.75 -31.60
CA ASP A 2 -20.23 27.56 -32.00
C ASP A 2 -20.72 28.83 -32.73
N ARG A 3 -21.28 28.65 -33.92
CA ARG A 3 -21.80 29.77 -34.73
C ARG A 3 -23.03 30.41 -34.09
N THR A 4 -23.79 29.64 -33.32
CA THR A 4 -25.01 30.08 -32.64
C THR A 4 -24.68 31.03 -31.49
N ASP A 5 -23.73 30.63 -30.63
CA ASP A 5 -23.28 31.43 -29.49
C ASP A 5 -22.63 32.74 -29.93
N SER A 6 -21.83 32.70 -31.00
CA SER A 6 -21.22 33.90 -31.58
C SER A 6 -22.26 34.88 -32.12
N ALA A 7 -23.30 34.38 -32.82
CA ALA A 7 -24.39 35.21 -33.29
C ALA A 7 -25.17 35.82 -32.11
N ARG A 8 -25.37 35.03 -31.04
CA ARG A 8 -26.07 35.47 -29.84
C ARG A 8 -25.30 36.56 -29.08
N LEU A 9 -24.00 36.39 -28.87
CA LEU A 9 -23.15 37.43 -28.28
C LEU A 9 -23.16 38.73 -29.09
N LEU A 10 -23.14 38.64 -30.43
CA LEU A 10 -23.26 39.81 -31.31
C LEU A 10 -24.64 40.48 -31.20
N GLU A 11 -25.71 39.69 -31.05
CA GLU A 11 -27.06 40.21 -30.84
C GLU A 11 -27.15 40.95 -29.49
N LEU A 12 -26.69 40.33 -28.40
CA LEU A 12 -26.66 40.94 -27.07
C LEU A 12 -25.82 42.22 -27.06
N SER A 13 -24.66 42.22 -27.72
CA SER A 13 -23.83 43.41 -27.91
C SER A 13 -24.58 44.52 -28.64
N LYS A 14 -25.25 44.21 -29.76
CA LYS A 14 -26.07 45.20 -30.51
C LYS A 14 -27.22 45.76 -29.69
N ARG A 15 -27.85 44.94 -28.84
CA ARG A 15 -28.92 45.37 -27.93
C ARG A 15 -28.37 46.32 -26.87
N ILE A 16 -27.27 45.96 -26.21
CA ILE A 16 -26.61 46.82 -25.21
C ILE A 16 -26.25 48.19 -25.80
N CYS A 17 -25.74 48.25 -27.03
CA CYS A 17 -25.37 49.53 -27.66
C CYS A 17 -26.56 50.45 -27.96
N LYS A 18 -27.80 49.95 -27.98
CA LYS A 18 -29.01 50.69 -28.37
C LYS A 18 -30.05 50.84 -27.24
N ALA A 19 -29.91 50.06 -26.18
CA ALA A 19 -30.86 49.96 -25.08
C ALA A 19 -30.71 51.11 -24.06
N GLY A 20 -31.78 51.38 -23.31
CA GLY A 20 -31.72 52.24 -22.12
C GLY A 20 -31.11 51.51 -20.91
N ASN A 21 -30.73 52.25 -19.87
CA ASN A 21 -30.01 51.71 -18.70
C ASN A 21 -30.67 50.49 -18.04
N THR A 22 -32.00 50.45 -17.97
CA THR A 22 -32.74 49.33 -17.37
C THR A 22 -32.55 48.02 -18.14
N GLU A 23 -32.70 48.05 -19.46
CA GLU A 23 -32.52 46.86 -20.31
C GLU A 23 -31.04 46.43 -20.37
N ILE A 24 -30.10 47.38 -20.35
CA ILE A 24 -28.67 47.05 -20.24
C ILE A 24 -28.42 46.27 -18.95
N ASN A 25 -29.00 46.70 -17.82
CA ASN A 25 -28.83 46.03 -16.53
C ASN A 25 -29.45 44.62 -16.53
N GLU A 26 -30.63 44.45 -17.14
CA GLU A 26 -31.28 43.14 -17.30
C GLU A 26 -30.43 42.18 -18.15
N ILE A 27 -29.87 42.66 -19.27
CA ILE A 27 -28.99 41.86 -20.12
C ILE A 27 -27.69 41.50 -19.38
N ALA A 28 -27.09 42.47 -18.69
CA ALA A 28 -25.85 42.29 -17.93
C ALA A 28 -25.98 41.28 -16.79
N GLN A 29 -27.17 41.14 -16.21
CA GLN A 29 -27.48 40.18 -15.14
C GLN A 29 -28.17 38.91 -15.65
N SER A 30 -28.31 38.75 -16.96
CA SER A 30 -28.94 37.56 -17.53
C SER A 30 -28.01 36.34 -17.39
N GLY A 31 -28.56 35.22 -16.90
CA GLY A 31 -27.83 33.95 -16.83
C GLY A 31 -27.36 33.44 -18.20
N GLU A 32 -28.04 33.85 -19.28
CA GLU A 32 -27.62 33.57 -20.65
C GLU A 32 -26.29 34.26 -21.00
N LEU A 33 -26.17 35.57 -20.76
CA LEU A 33 -24.93 36.30 -21.00
C LEU A 33 -23.81 35.81 -20.09
N GLU A 34 -24.12 35.51 -18.82
CA GLU A 34 -23.17 34.93 -17.87
C GLU A 34 -22.56 33.63 -18.40
N MET A 35 -23.40 32.69 -18.84
CA MET A 35 -22.93 31.42 -19.42
C MET A 35 -22.08 31.62 -20.68
N LEU A 36 -22.48 32.52 -21.58
CA LEU A 36 -21.73 32.81 -22.80
C LEU A 36 -20.37 33.46 -22.50
N MET A 37 -20.31 34.39 -21.55
CA MET A 37 -19.06 35.07 -21.15
C MET A 37 -18.14 34.18 -20.32
N ALA A 38 -18.67 33.26 -19.51
CA ALA A 38 -17.88 32.25 -18.81
C ALA A 38 -17.29 31.21 -19.79
N THR A 39 -18.05 30.84 -20.82
CA THR A 39 -17.60 29.86 -21.83
C THR A 39 -16.55 30.46 -22.78
N TYR A 40 -16.76 31.70 -23.22
CA TYR A 40 -15.93 32.38 -24.22
C TYR A 40 -15.28 33.65 -23.64
N SER A 41 -14.69 33.55 -22.45
CA SER A 41 -14.04 34.68 -21.81
C SER A 41 -12.93 35.24 -22.68
N ASP A 42 -12.78 36.58 -22.70
CA ASP A 42 -11.63 37.22 -23.34
C ASP A 42 -10.34 36.85 -22.60
N ARG A 43 -9.39 36.25 -23.32
CA ARG A 43 -8.09 35.81 -22.80
C ARG A 43 -6.93 36.59 -23.40
N ALA A 44 -7.17 37.76 -24.01
CA ALA A 44 -6.13 38.56 -24.65
C ALA A 44 -4.96 38.95 -23.69
N GLY A 45 -5.26 39.10 -22.40
CA GLY A 45 -4.26 39.35 -21.34
C GLY A 45 -3.83 38.11 -20.55
N ALA A 46 -4.12 36.90 -21.03
CA ALA A 46 -3.81 35.68 -20.29
C ALA A 46 -2.29 35.40 -20.24
N THR A 47 -1.80 35.04 -19.06
CA THR A 47 -0.43 34.59 -18.84
C THR A 47 -0.41 33.08 -18.64
N GLN A 48 0.55 32.39 -19.26
CA GLN A 48 0.73 30.95 -19.10
C GLN A 48 1.95 30.64 -18.24
N TYR A 49 1.81 29.69 -17.31
CA TYR A 49 2.92 29.19 -16.50
C TYR A 49 3.87 28.36 -17.37
N ALA A 50 5.18 28.64 -17.33
CA ALA A 50 6.20 27.98 -18.14
C ALA A 50 7.42 27.54 -17.29
N PRO A 51 7.84 26.27 -17.36
CA PRO A 51 7.20 25.16 -18.10
C PRO A 51 5.89 24.71 -17.41
N ALA A 52 4.96 24.13 -18.17
CA ALA A 52 3.72 23.61 -17.61
C ALA A 52 4.03 22.54 -16.52
N PRO A 53 3.31 22.53 -15.37
CA PRO A 53 3.43 21.47 -14.39
C PRO A 53 3.14 20.10 -15.00
N ARG A 54 3.86 19.07 -14.56
CA ARG A 54 3.71 17.70 -15.07
C ARG A 54 2.94 16.84 -14.07
N VAL A 55 1.91 16.15 -14.56
CA VAL A 55 1.18 15.12 -13.80
C VAL A 55 1.46 13.75 -14.44
N ILE A 56 1.89 12.79 -13.63
CA ILE A 56 2.10 11.40 -14.06
C ILE A 56 0.87 10.59 -13.64
N VAL A 57 0.17 10.03 -14.63
CA VAL A 57 -1.02 9.18 -14.39
C VAL A 57 -0.63 7.72 -14.52
N ASP A 58 -0.65 7.00 -13.40
CA ASP A 58 -0.43 5.56 -13.35
C ASP A 58 -1.75 4.79 -13.52
N ARG A 59 -1.66 3.47 -13.75
CA ARG A 59 -2.82 2.58 -13.72
C ARG A 59 -3.44 2.49 -12.31
N PRO A 60 -4.74 2.13 -12.16
CA PRO A 60 -5.43 2.12 -10.87
C PRO A 60 -4.74 1.34 -9.73
N ALA A 61 -4.08 0.23 -10.03
CA ALA A 61 -3.37 -0.58 -9.03
C ALA A 61 -2.22 0.15 -8.32
N ALA A 62 -1.72 1.25 -8.89
CA ALA A 62 -0.73 2.11 -8.23
C ALA A 62 -1.34 2.86 -7.03
N GLN A 63 -2.65 3.06 -7.01
CA GLN A 63 -3.38 3.78 -5.97
C GLN A 63 -4.29 2.89 -5.12
N THR A 64 -4.86 1.81 -5.65
CA THR A 64 -5.80 0.96 -4.90
C THR A 64 -5.45 -0.51 -5.06
N GLY A 65 -5.35 -1.23 -3.95
CA GLY A 65 -5.10 -2.67 -3.95
C GLY A 65 -4.87 -3.24 -2.55
N ALA A 66 -5.16 -4.52 -2.40
CA ALA A 66 -4.84 -5.32 -1.22
C ALA A 66 -3.72 -6.31 -1.54
N TRP A 67 -2.68 -6.34 -0.71
CA TRP A 67 -1.46 -7.14 -0.90
C TRP A 67 -1.37 -8.28 0.09
N TYR A 68 -0.91 -9.44 -0.37
CA TYR A 68 -0.68 -10.61 0.48
C TYR A 68 0.72 -11.16 0.24
N GLU A 69 1.56 -11.08 1.26
CA GLU A 69 2.92 -11.62 1.24
C GLU A 69 2.92 -13.05 1.77
N PHE A 70 3.54 -13.97 1.05
CA PHE A 70 3.88 -15.29 1.60
C PHE A 70 5.14 -15.84 0.96
N PHE A 71 5.84 -16.73 1.68
CA PHE A 71 7.05 -17.38 1.19
C PHE A 71 6.67 -18.58 0.30
N PRO A 72 7.07 -18.61 -0.99
CA PRO A 72 6.79 -19.76 -1.86
C PRO A 72 7.27 -21.09 -1.26
N ARG A 73 8.42 -21.08 -0.56
CA ARG A 73 9.00 -22.27 0.07
C ARG A 73 8.16 -22.86 1.21
N SER A 74 7.19 -22.12 1.76
CA SER A 74 6.30 -22.61 2.82
C SER A 74 4.83 -22.62 2.39
N ALA A 75 4.53 -22.54 1.09
CA ALA A 75 3.15 -22.40 0.62
C ALA A 75 2.21 -23.53 1.10
N LYS A 76 2.73 -24.74 1.31
CA LYS A 76 1.98 -25.88 1.87
C LYS A 76 1.84 -25.89 3.39
N GLY A 77 2.48 -24.95 4.09
CA GLY A 77 2.47 -24.88 5.55
C GLY A 77 3.11 -26.11 6.21
N ARG A 78 4.23 -26.61 5.69
CA ARG A 78 4.95 -27.78 6.25
C ARG A 78 6.33 -27.38 6.73
N SER A 79 6.71 -27.85 7.92
CA SER A 79 8.03 -27.63 8.54
C SER A 79 9.10 -28.63 8.07
N ASP A 80 8.69 -29.80 7.54
CA ASP A 80 9.59 -30.91 7.17
C ASP A 80 10.29 -30.72 5.82
N ARG A 81 9.69 -29.94 4.91
CA ARG A 81 10.20 -29.75 3.55
C ARG A 81 9.73 -28.45 2.90
N GLY A 82 10.53 -27.95 1.97
CA GLY A 82 10.16 -26.84 1.11
C GLY A 82 9.04 -27.16 0.10
N SER A 83 8.33 -26.11 -0.30
CA SER A 83 7.30 -26.10 -1.36
C SER A 83 7.86 -25.55 -2.68
N THR A 84 7.23 -25.92 -3.80
CA THR A 84 7.59 -25.44 -5.15
C THR A 84 6.65 -24.33 -5.66
N PHE A 85 6.96 -23.72 -6.80
CA PHE A 85 6.03 -22.78 -7.47
C PHE A 85 4.67 -23.40 -7.78
N ARG A 86 4.61 -24.71 -8.05
CA ARG A 86 3.34 -25.40 -8.32
C ARG A 86 2.48 -25.52 -7.07
N ASP A 87 3.14 -25.68 -5.93
CA ASP A 87 2.51 -25.80 -4.63
C ASP A 87 1.98 -24.48 -4.10
N CYS A 88 2.33 -23.35 -4.72
CA CYS A 88 1.80 -22.04 -4.37
C CYS A 88 0.33 -21.86 -4.75
N LEU A 89 -0.20 -22.64 -5.70
CA LEU A 89 -1.51 -22.36 -6.29
C LEU A 89 -2.66 -22.35 -5.27
N PRO A 90 -2.78 -23.30 -4.32
CA PRO A 90 -3.83 -23.26 -3.30
C PRO A 90 -3.74 -22.02 -2.41
N ARG A 91 -2.53 -21.58 -2.06
CA ARG A 91 -2.31 -20.37 -1.26
C ARG A 91 -2.73 -19.10 -2.02
N VAL A 92 -2.46 -19.06 -3.34
CA VAL A 92 -2.97 -17.99 -4.22
C VAL A 92 -4.50 -18.02 -4.29
N ASP A 93 -5.11 -19.20 -4.37
CA ASP A 93 -6.58 -19.34 -4.37
C ASP A 93 -7.20 -18.83 -3.06
N ASP A 94 -6.58 -19.12 -1.93
CA ASP A 94 -7.07 -18.66 -0.63
C ASP A 94 -6.86 -17.15 -0.44
N ALA A 95 -5.72 -16.59 -0.87
CA ALA A 95 -5.53 -15.14 -0.91
C ALA A 95 -6.56 -14.43 -1.84
N ARG A 96 -6.89 -15.03 -2.98
CA ARG A 96 -7.96 -14.54 -3.86
C ARG A 96 -9.31 -14.59 -3.15
N ALA A 97 -9.61 -15.67 -2.43
CA ALA A 97 -10.86 -15.83 -1.70
C ALA A 97 -11.01 -14.75 -0.61
N MET A 98 -9.92 -14.41 0.08
CA MET A 98 -9.85 -13.28 1.01
C MET A 98 -9.95 -11.91 0.34
N GLY A 99 -9.96 -11.85 -0.99
CA GLY A 99 -10.16 -10.62 -1.76
C GLY A 99 -8.89 -9.81 -2.02
N PHE A 100 -7.70 -10.39 -1.86
CA PHE A 100 -6.44 -9.75 -2.25
C PHE A 100 -6.30 -9.61 -3.77
N ASP A 101 -5.52 -8.63 -4.21
CA ASP A 101 -5.28 -8.32 -5.63
C ASP A 101 -3.82 -8.60 -6.04
N VAL A 102 -2.89 -8.52 -5.08
CA VAL A 102 -1.45 -8.69 -5.31
C VAL A 102 -0.88 -9.78 -4.41
N ILE A 103 -0.15 -10.74 -4.99
CA ILE A 103 0.71 -11.68 -4.27
C ILE A 103 2.13 -11.12 -4.26
N TYR A 104 2.68 -10.88 -3.09
CA TYR A 104 4.06 -10.45 -2.92
C TYR A 104 4.93 -11.64 -2.51
N PHE A 105 5.98 -11.92 -3.28
CA PHE A 105 6.99 -12.90 -2.92
C PHE A 105 8.26 -12.23 -2.43
N PRO A 106 8.83 -12.69 -1.29
CA PRO A 106 10.25 -12.53 -0.98
C PRO A 106 11.12 -12.99 -2.15
N PRO A 107 12.44 -12.71 -2.14
CA PRO A 107 13.32 -13.14 -3.22
C PRO A 107 13.18 -14.64 -3.54
N ILE A 108 13.05 -14.94 -4.83
CA ILE A 108 12.81 -16.31 -5.33
C ILE A 108 14.06 -16.92 -5.97
N HIS A 109 15.22 -16.32 -5.71
CA HIS A 109 16.50 -16.61 -6.34
C HIS A 109 17.30 -17.63 -5.52
N PRO A 110 18.34 -18.25 -6.11
CA PRO A 110 19.25 -19.11 -5.36
C PRO A 110 19.79 -18.45 -4.10
N ILE A 111 19.91 -19.21 -3.01
CA ILE A 111 20.36 -18.70 -1.71
C ILE A 111 21.81 -19.15 -1.43
N GLY A 112 22.66 -18.20 -1.02
CA GLY A 112 24.07 -18.46 -0.70
C GLY A 112 24.28 -19.47 0.43
N HIS A 113 25.42 -20.14 0.43
CA HIS A 113 25.84 -21.15 1.40
C HIS A 113 26.84 -20.58 2.42
N THR A 114 27.72 -19.68 1.98
CA THR A 114 28.74 -19.05 2.80
C THR A 114 28.12 -18.07 3.79
N ASN A 115 28.44 -18.22 5.08
CA ASN A 115 27.86 -17.46 6.19
C ASN A 115 26.32 -17.49 6.24
N ARG A 116 25.69 -18.51 5.63
CA ARG A 116 24.24 -18.68 5.67
C ARG A 116 23.76 -18.62 7.11
N LYS A 117 22.67 -17.89 7.36
CA LYS A 117 22.05 -17.85 8.68
C LYS A 117 21.17 -19.07 8.91
N GLY A 118 21.26 -19.64 10.11
CA GLY A 118 20.36 -20.68 10.59
C GLY A 118 19.11 -20.12 11.23
N ARG A 119 18.31 -21.02 11.83
CA ARG A 119 17.06 -20.68 12.54
C ARG A 119 17.24 -19.55 13.56
N ASN A 120 16.18 -18.77 13.78
CA ASN A 120 16.16 -17.63 14.71
C ASN A 120 17.34 -16.66 14.54
N ASN A 121 17.75 -16.41 13.29
CA ASN A 121 18.84 -15.49 12.96
C ASN A 121 20.21 -15.92 13.54
N SER A 122 20.41 -17.22 13.77
CA SER A 122 21.69 -17.79 14.17
C SER A 122 22.77 -17.54 13.12
N ILE A 123 23.98 -17.22 13.57
CA ILE A 123 25.18 -17.12 12.70
C ILE A 123 25.71 -18.50 12.30
N GLU A 124 25.25 -19.56 12.96
CA GLU A 124 25.54 -20.95 12.63
C GLU A 124 24.34 -21.56 11.91
N CYS A 125 24.56 -22.12 10.72
CA CYS A 125 23.55 -22.81 9.92
C CYS A 125 23.70 -24.33 10.08
N GLU A 126 22.61 -25.00 10.44
CA GLU A 126 22.60 -26.46 10.54
C GLU A 126 22.30 -27.11 9.19
N PRO A 127 22.71 -28.38 8.97
CA PRO A 127 22.31 -29.13 7.79
C PRO A 127 20.78 -29.17 7.65
N GLY A 128 20.27 -28.70 6.52
CA GLY A 128 18.83 -28.65 6.24
C GLY A 128 18.18 -27.29 6.46
N ASP A 129 18.87 -26.32 7.06
CA ASP A 129 18.36 -24.95 7.15
C ASP A 129 18.30 -24.30 5.76
N PRO A 130 17.15 -23.71 5.38
CA PRO A 130 16.97 -23.15 4.05
C PRO A 130 17.63 -21.78 3.87
N GLY A 131 18.18 -21.18 4.94
CA GLY A 131 18.79 -19.85 4.90
C GLY A 131 17.78 -18.73 4.69
N VAL A 132 18.30 -17.56 4.33
CA VAL A 132 17.53 -16.31 4.16
C VAL A 132 17.35 -16.01 2.67
N PRO A 133 16.12 -15.84 2.15
CA PRO A 133 15.92 -15.55 0.72
C PRO A 133 16.64 -14.28 0.23
N TRP A 134 16.81 -13.28 1.10
CA TRP A 134 17.57 -12.06 0.79
C TRP A 134 19.08 -12.27 0.67
N ALA A 135 19.63 -13.44 1.01
CA ALA A 135 21.02 -13.81 0.73
C ALA A 135 21.17 -14.34 -0.70
N ILE A 136 20.89 -13.48 -1.68
CA ILE A 136 20.74 -13.84 -3.09
C ILE A 136 22.09 -14.22 -3.71
N GLY A 137 22.14 -15.39 -4.33
CA GLY A 137 23.23 -15.85 -5.17
C GLY A 137 23.84 -17.15 -4.69
N SER A 138 24.05 -18.09 -5.61
CA SER A 138 24.93 -19.24 -5.44
C SER A 138 25.50 -19.65 -6.79
N GLU A 139 26.19 -20.79 -6.87
CA GLU A 139 26.61 -21.40 -8.12
C GLU A 139 25.44 -21.70 -9.07
N ALA A 140 24.21 -21.80 -8.56
CA ALA A 140 23.01 -22.00 -9.37
C ALA A 140 22.52 -20.70 -10.07
N GLY A 141 23.05 -19.54 -9.71
CA GLY A 141 22.78 -18.25 -10.35
C GLY A 141 22.48 -17.10 -9.39
N GLY A 142 22.20 -15.93 -9.97
CA GLY A 142 21.90 -14.68 -9.26
C GLY A 142 20.46 -14.18 -9.43
N HIS A 143 20.27 -12.85 -9.46
CA HIS A 143 18.95 -12.20 -9.53
C HIS A 143 18.06 -12.51 -10.75
N LYS A 144 18.60 -13.18 -11.78
CA LYS A 144 17.84 -13.63 -12.98
C LYS A 144 17.55 -15.13 -12.97
N ALA A 145 17.97 -15.84 -11.92
CA ALA A 145 17.68 -17.26 -11.70
C ALA A 145 16.52 -17.44 -10.71
N VAL A 146 16.04 -18.68 -10.60
CA VAL A 146 15.12 -19.10 -9.54
C VAL A 146 15.82 -20.14 -8.68
N GLU A 147 15.51 -20.15 -7.39
CA GLU A 147 15.98 -21.16 -6.44
C GLU A 147 15.60 -22.56 -6.94
N PRO A 148 16.58 -23.46 -7.17
CA PRO A 148 16.30 -24.82 -7.65
C PRO A 148 15.24 -25.57 -6.85
N ALA A 149 15.18 -25.37 -5.53
CA ALA A 149 14.15 -26.00 -4.68
C ALA A 149 12.71 -25.50 -4.98
N LEU A 150 12.55 -24.32 -5.58
CA LEU A 150 11.25 -23.79 -6.01
C LEU A 150 10.82 -24.33 -7.38
N GLY A 151 11.76 -24.79 -8.21
CA GLY A 151 11.53 -25.32 -9.55
C GLY A 151 12.32 -24.55 -10.62
N THR A 152 11.73 -24.39 -11.81
CA THR A 152 12.38 -23.75 -12.96
C THR A 152 11.76 -22.41 -13.34
N LEU A 153 12.42 -21.65 -14.22
CA LEU A 153 11.82 -20.45 -14.84
C LEU A 153 10.51 -20.77 -15.58
N ALA A 154 10.36 -21.99 -16.13
CA ALA A 154 9.12 -22.42 -16.76
C ALA A 154 7.99 -22.65 -15.74
N ASP A 155 8.31 -23.13 -14.55
CA ASP A 155 7.34 -23.25 -13.46
C ASP A 155 6.93 -21.88 -12.91
N PHE A 156 7.86 -20.92 -12.86
CA PHE A 156 7.53 -19.52 -12.56
C PHE A 156 6.60 -18.93 -13.63
N ASP A 157 6.92 -19.08 -14.92
CA ASP A 157 6.08 -18.59 -16.01
C ASP A 157 4.69 -19.25 -16.00
N TRP A 158 4.60 -20.52 -15.60
CA TRP A 158 3.34 -21.21 -15.36
C TRP A 158 2.58 -20.56 -14.20
N LEU A 159 3.21 -20.34 -13.05
CA LEU A 159 2.57 -19.74 -11.88
C LEU A 159 2.07 -18.33 -12.22
N GLN A 160 2.90 -17.52 -12.86
CA GLN A 160 2.53 -16.16 -13.28
C GLN A 160 1.30 -16.15 -14.19
N LYS A 161 1.19 -17.10 -15.15
CA LYS A 161 -0.03 -17.26 -15.96
C LYS A 161 -1.24 -17.67 -15.12
N ARG A 162 -1.05 -18.52 -14.10
CA ARG A 162 -2.13 -18.96 -13.21
C ARG A 162 -2.63 -17.86 -12.27
N VAL A 163 -1.73 -17.02 -11.76
CA VAL A 163 -2.07 -15.83 -10.96
C VAL A 163 -2.82 -14.81 -11.81
N ARG A 164 -2.34 -14.53 -13.03
CA ARG A 164 -3.05 -13.62 -13.96
C ARG A 164 -4.45 -14.11 -14.36
N LYS A 165 -4.65 -15.42 -14.56
CA LYS A 165 -5.99 -15.99 -14.82
C LYS A 165 -6.97 -15.77 -13.65
N ARG A 166 -6.44 -15.50 -12.45
CA ARG A 166 -7.19 -15.11 -11.26
C ARG A 166 -7.30 -13.60 -11.11
N GLY A 167 -6.99 -12.80 -12.14
CA GLY A 167 -7.06 -11.34 -12.06
C GLY A 167 -6.17 -10.74 -10.96
N MET A 168 -5.18 -11.50 -10.49
CA MET A 168 -4.20 -11.05 -9.50
C MET A 168 -2.87 -10.80 -10.19
N GLU A 169 -1.98 -10.08 -9.51
CA GLU A 169 -0.63 -9.80 -9.96
C GLU A 169 0.41 -10.35 -8.98
N ILE A 170 1.56 -10.76 -9.50
CA ILE A 170 2.74 -11.05 -8.68
C ILE A 170 3.58 -9.78 -8.56
N ALA A 171 3.90 -9.42 -7.33
CA ALA A 171 4.97 -8.51 -6.96
C ALA A 171 6.20 -9.33 -6.53
N LEU A 172 7.38 -8.97 -7.05
CA LEU A 172 8.64 -9.58 -6.63
C LEU A 172 9.43 -8.62 -5.76
N ASP A 173 10.05 -9.15 -4.72
CA ASP A 173 11.11 -8.45 -4.00
C ASP A 173 12.28 -8.17 -4.95
N PHE A 174 12.80 -6.94 -4.89
CA PHE A 174 14.00 -6.51 -5.57
C PHE A 174 15.02 -6.01 -4.55
N ALA A 175 15.79 -6.96 -4.01
CA ALA A 175 16.89 -6.70 -3.11
C ALA A 175 18.23 -6.60 -3.86
N ILE A 176 18.81 -5.41 -3.80
CA ILE A 176 20.13 -5.11 -4.37
C ILE A 176 21.19 -5.38 -3.30
N ASN A 177 21.56 -6.64 -3.20
CA ASN A 177 22.67 -7.19 -2.41
C ASN A 177 23.08 -8.52 -3.05
N CYS A 178 24.17 -9.12 -2.56
CA CYS A 178 24.67 -10.41 -3.02
C CYS A 178 25.13 -11.23 -1.83
N SER A 179 24.87 -12.53 -1.79
CA SER A 179 25.61 -13.44 -0.91
C SER A 179 27.10 -13.47 -1.33
N PRO A 180 27.99 -14.01 -0.47
CA PRO A 180 29.39 -14.22 -0.86
C PRO A 180 29.56 -15.16 -2.07
N ASP A 181 28.58 -16.03 -2.33
CA ASP A 181 28.61 -17.03 -3.40
C ASP A 181 27.97 -16.53 -4.71
N HIS A 182 27.44 -15.31 -4.73
CA HIS A 182 26.82 -14.74 -5.92
C HIS A 182 27.83 -14.60 -7.07
N PRO A 183 27.48 -14.94 -8.33
CA PRO A 183 28.41 -14.85 -9.47
C PRO A 183 29.12 -13.50 -9.60
N TYR A 184 28.41 -12.39 -9.37
CA TYR A 184 29.00 -11.04 -9.39
C TYR A 184 30.17 -10.83 -8.43
N VAL A 185 30.27 -11.55 -7.31
CA VAL A 185 31.43 -11.42 -6.40
C VAL A 185 32.72 -11.82 -7.12
N LYS A 186 32.65 -12.82 -8.00
CA LYS A 186 33.79 -13.28 -8.81
C LYS A 186 33.90 -12.53 -10.14
N GLU A 187 32.78 -12.30 -10.82
CA GLU A 187 32.74 -11.72 -12.17
C GLU A 187 32.94 -10.20 -12.18
N HIS A 188 32.46 -9.51 -11.15
CA HIS A 188 32.48 -8.05 -11.02
C HIS A 188 32.97 -7.62 -9.63
N PRO A 189 34.20 -7.99 -9.23
CA PRO A 189 34.67 -7.73 -7.88
C PRO A 189 34.85 -6.22 -7.59
N ASP A 190 34.92 -5.37 -8.61
CA ASP A 190 34.93 -3.91 -8.55
C ASP A 190 33.59 -3.30 -8.12
N TRP A 191 32.48 -4.06 -8.21
CA TRP A 191 31.16 -3.62 -7.76
C TRP A 191 30.99 -3.69 -6.23
N PHE A 192 32.01 -4.08 -5.47
CA PHE A 192 31.93 -4.25 -4.01
C PHE A 192 32.96 -3.39 -3.28
N TYR A 193 32.69 -3.10 -2.00
CA TYR A 193 33.64 -2.43 -1.13
C TYR A 193 34.71 -3.42 -0.63
N LYS A 194 35.89 -3.39 -1.25
CA LYS A 194 37.05 -4.16 -0.78
C LYS A 194 37.78 -3.42 0.33
N ARG A 195 38.06 -4.13 1.41
CA ARG A 195 38.98 -3.71 2.45
C ARG A 195 40.44 -3.84 1.97
N PRO A 196 41.41 -3.20 2.65
CA PRO A 196 42.83 -3.31 2.30
C PRO A 196 43.37 -4.74 2.34
N ASP A 197 42.76 -5.63 3.13
CA ASP A 197 43.10 -7.06 3.20
C ASP A 197 42.46 -7.91 2.08
N GLY A 198 41.72 -7.27 1.17
CA GLY A 198 41.02 -7.92 0.06
C GLY A 198 39.64 -8.48 0.40
N THR A 199 39.23 -8.48 1.68
CA THR A 199 37.90 -8.95 2.10
C THR A 199 36.80 -7.93 1.79
N ILE A 200 35.55 -8.40 1.68
CA ILE A 200 34.38 -7.53 1.51
C ILE A 200 33.64 -7.44 2.85
N LYS A 201 33.33 -6.21 3.30
CA LYS A 201 32.53 -6.02 4.52
C LYS A 201 31.08 -6.40 4.23
N TYR A 202 30.49 -7.21 5.12
CA TYR A 202 29.07 -7.54 5.10
C TYR A 202 28.16 -6.31 5.29
N ALA A 203 26.89 -6.42 4.88
CA ALA A 203 25.95 -5.31 4.99
C ALA A 203 25.47 -5.10 6.43
N GLU A 204 25.19 -3.84 6.79
CA GLU A 204 24.66 -3.46 8.09
C GLU A 204 23.55 -2.43 7.90
N ASN A 205 22.50 -2.52 8.71
CA ASN A 205 21.53 -1.45 8.92
C ASN A 205 21.37 -1.27 10.44
N PRO A 206 22.27 -0.50 11.09
CA PRO A 206 22.41 -0.48 12.54
C PRO A 206 21.06 -0.31 13.27
N PRO A 207 20.78 -1.15 14.29
CA PRO A 207 21.69 -2.11 14.92
C PRO A 207 21.81 -3.48 14.22
N LYS A 208 21.08 -3.73 13.13
CA LYS A 208 21.05 -5.03 12.43
C LYS A 208 22.34 -5.28 11.62
N LYS A 209 22.83 -6.52 11.67
CA LYS A 209 23.97 -7.02 10.90
C LYS A 209 23.51 -8.16 9.98
N TYR A 210 24.07 -8.20 8.78
CA TYR A 210 23.71 -9.17 7.75
C TYR A 210 24.98 -9.84 7.21
N GLU A 211 25.54 -10.73 8.03
CA GLU A 211 26.80 -11.45 7.79
C GLU A 211 26.80 -12.32 6.51
N ASP A 212 25.60 -12.65 6.03
CA ASP A 212 25.27 -13.47 4.87
C ASP A 212 25.20 -12.68 3.54
N ILE A 213 25.36 -11.35 3.56
CA ILE A 213 25.26 -10.50 2.36
C ILE A 213 26.31 -9.39 2.28
N TYR A 214 26.67 -9.05 1.04
CA TYR A 214 27.53 -7.95 0.65
C TYR A 214 26.75 -6.82 -0.03
N PRO A 215 26.98 -5.55 0.37
CA PRO A 215 26.41 -4.40 -0.31
C PRO A 215 27.19 -4.08 -1.60
N LEU A 216 26.46 -3.65 -2.63
CA LEU A 216 27.06 -3.16 -3.87
C LEU A 216 27.55 -1.71 -3.71
N ASN A 217 28.72 -1.41 -4.27
CA ASN A 217 29.33 -0.09 -4.30
C ASN A 217 28.83 0.70 -5.51
N PHE A 218 27.77 1.50 -5.30
CA PHE A 218 27.20 2.39 -6.32
C PHE A 218 28.11 3.54 -6.75
N ARG A 219 29.32 3.63 -6.19
CA ARG A 219 30.36 4.62 -6.50
C ARG A 219 31.63 3.98 -7.08
N CYS A 220 31.55 2.73 -7.52
CA CYS A 220 32.67 2.09 -8.23
C CYS A 220 32.97 2.81 -9.56
N GLU A 221 34.15 2.57 -10.13
CA GLU A 221 34.55 3.16 -11.41
C GLU A 221 33.55 2.81 -12.54
N ASN A 222 33.07 1.56 -12.55
CA ASN A 222 32.13 1.04 -13.54
C ASN A 222 30.66 1.17 -13.11
N TRP A 223 30.30 2.18 -12.31
CA TRP A 223 28.94 2.33 -11.77
C TRP A 223 27.84 2.34 -12.85
N ARG A 224 28.14 2.82 -14.07
CA ARG A 224 27.18 2.82 -15.19
C ARG A 224 26.78 1.41 -15.61
N GLU A 225 27.73 0.48 -15.62
CA GLU A 225 27.48 -0.92 -15.94
C GLU A 225 26.66 -1.58 -14.83
N LEU A 226 27.01 -1.31 -13.56
CA LEU A 226 26.22 -1.73 -12.41
C LEU A 226 24.76 -1.25 -12.52
N TRP A 227 24.55 0.04 -12.80
CA TRP A 227 23.20 0.61 -12.93
C TRP A 227 22.42 0.00 -14.10
N ALA A 228 23.10 -0.20 -15.24
CA ALA A 228 22.52 -0.86 -16.40
C ALA A 228 22.13 -2.31 -16.08
N GLU A 229 22.96 -3.04 -15.34
CA GLU A 229 22.68 -4.41 -14.93
C GLU A 229 21.51 -4.50 -13.95
N MET A 230 21.46 -3.64 -12.94
CA MET A 230 20.32 -3.59 -12.01
C MET A 230 18.99 -3.32 -12.73
N LYS A 231 19.00 -2.40 -13.70
CA LYS A 231 17.84 -2.16 -14.57
C LYS A 231 17.51 -3.39 -15.44
N SER A 232 18.53 -4.09 -15.95
CA SER A 232 18.34 -5.25 -16.81
C SER A 232 17.66 -6.42 -16.07
N ILE A 233 17.93 -6.59 -14.76
CA ILE A 233 17.25 -7.54 -13.88
C ILE A 233 15.74 -7.25 -13.83
N VAL A 234 15.35 -6.00 -13.57
CA VAL A 234 13.92 -5.61 -13.52
C VAL A 234 13.26 -5.83 -14.89
N LEU A 235 13.94 -5.46 -15.97
CA LEU A 235 13.45 -5.69 -17.34
C LEU A 235 13.31 -7.19 -17.69
N PHE A 236 14.17 -8.05 -17.16
CA PHE A 236 14.13 -9.50 -17.34
C PHE A 236 12.87 -10.11 -16.73
N TRP A 237 12.52 -9.73 -15.50
CA TRP A 237 11.30 -10.17 -14.83
C TRP A 237 10.05 -9.51 -15.43
N ALA A 238 10.16 -8.24 -15.83
CA ALA A 238 9.08 -7.56 -16.54
C ALA A 238 8.76 -8.22 -17.88
N LYS A 239 9.76 -8.72 -18.61
CA LYS A 239 9.52 -9.51 -19.84
C LYS A 239 8.69 -10.79 -19.58
N ARG A 240 8.77 -11.35 -18.38
CA ARG A 240 7.97 -12.52 -17.93
C ARG A 240 6.61 -12.15 -17.34
N GLY A 241 6.26 -10.87 -17.35
CA GLY A 241 4.94 -10.38 -16.96
C GLY A 241 4.83 -9.92 -15.52
N VAL A 242 5.92 -9.84 -14.76
CA VAL A 242 5.94 -9.12 -13.48
C VAL A 242 5.80 -7.63 -13.77
N ARG A 243 4.91 -6.94 -13.03
CA ARG A 243 4.65 -5.50 -13.20
C ARG A 243 4.76 -4.73 -11.91
N ILE A 244 5.05 -5.41 -10.81
CA ILE A 244 5.11 -4.80 -9.49
C ILE A 244 6.41 -5.28 -8.84
N PHE A 245 7.17 -4.33 -8.30
CA PHE A 245 8.45 -4.60 -7.66
C PHE A 245 8.45 -3.95 -6.27
N ARG A 246 8.55 -4.77 -5.22
CA ARG A 246 8.79 -4.30 -3.86
C ARG A 246 10.30 -4.14 -3.72
N VAL A 247 10.78 -2.92 -3.58
CA VAL A 247 12.21 -2.63 -3.54
C VAL A 247 12.67 -2.58 -2.10
N ASP A 248 13.65 -3.43 -1.78
CA ASP A 248 14.22 -3.58 -0.45
C ASP A 248 15.16 -2.42 -0.11
N ASN A 249 14.93 -1.79 1.05
CA ASN A 249 15.79 -0.75 1.62
C ASN A 249 16.34 0.26 0.60
N PRO A 250 15.51 0.92 -0.25
CA PRO A 250 16.00 1.76 -1.34
C PRO A 250 16.76 3.00 -0.85
N HIS A 251 16.53 3.40 0.41
CA HIS A 251 17.23 4.48 1.08
C HIS A 251 18.73 4.22 1.32
N THR A 252 19.20 2.97 1.15
CA THR A 252 20.62 2.61 1.23
C THR A 252 21.35 2.79 -0.10
N LYS A 253 20.63 3.09 -1.19
CA LYS A 253 21.16 3.30 -2.54
C LYS A 253 20.96 4.77 -2.97
N PRO A 254 21.73 5.30 -3.93
CA PRO A 254 21.57 6.68 -4.36
C PRO A 254 20.18 6.97 -4.94
N VAL A 255 19.59 8.13 -4.61
CA VAL A 255 18.28 8.53 -5.15
C VAL A 255 18.28 8.64 -6.67
N ALA A 256 19.33 9.22 -7.25
CA ALA A 256 19.48 9.36 -8.70
C ALA A 256 19.52 8.02 -9.46
N PHE A 257 19.96 6.94 -8.80
CA PHE A 257 19.90 5.61 -9.38
C PHE A 257 18.45 5.14 -9.56
N TRP A 258 17.58 5.45 -8.59
CA TRP A 258 16.18 5.08 -8.68
C TRP A 258 15.44 5.83 -9.79
N GLU A 259 15.72 7.12 -9.97
CA GLU A 259 15.19 7.90 -11.11
C GLU A 259 15.59 7.24 -12.44
N TYR A 260 16.89 6.95 -12.61
CA TYR A 260 17.40 6.27 -13.80
C TYR A 260 16.74 4.90 -14.05
N LEU A 261 16.61 4.08 -13.00
CA LEU A 261 16.05 2.73 -13.11
C LEU A 261 14.56 2.80 -13.44
N ILE A 262 13.78 3.59 -12.70
CA ILE A 262 12.33 3.68 -12.85
C ILE A 262 11.96 4.25 -14.22
N GLU A 263 12.61 5.34 -14.64
CA GLU A 263 12.40 5.91 -15.97
C GLU A 263 12.76 4.92 -17.07
N GLY A 264 13.92 4.25 -16.93
CA GLY A 264 14.39 3.28 -17.91
C GLY A 264 13.50 2.04 -18.01
N VAL A 265 12.88 1.59 -16.92
CA VAL A 265 11.91 0.49 -16.94
C VAL A 265 10.59 0.94 -17.53
N ARG A 266 10.06 2.10 -17.12
CA ARG A 266 8.78 2.62 -17.61
C ARG A 266 8.80 3.05 -19.07
N ALA A 267 9.97 3.38 -19.62
CA ALA A 267 10.14 3.58 -21.06
C ALA A 267 9.76 2.32 -21.89
N LYS A 268 9.87 1.13 -21.30
CA LYS A 268 9.50 -0.15 -21.94
C LYS A 268 8.19 -0.74 -21.40
N TYR A 269 7.95 -0.57 -20.11
CA TYR A 269 6.78 -1.10 -19.40
C TYR A 269 6.17 0.03 -18.56
N PRO A 270 5.38 0.94 -19.17
CA PRO A 270 4.84 2.12 -18.49
C PRO A 270 3.86 1.77 -17.36
N ASP A 271 3.39 0.52 -17.33
CA ASP A 271 2.52 -0.05 -16.30
C ASP A 271 3.27 -0.61 -15.06
N ALA A 272 4.60 -0.48 -15.02
CA ALA A 272 5.43 -0.95 -13.91
C ALA A 272 5.25 -0.10 -12.63
N ILE A 273 4.98 -0.79 -11.51
CA ILE A 273 4.78 -0.23 -10.18
C ILE A 273 5.98 -0.55 -9.28
N PHE A 274 6.44 0.43 -8.53
CA PHE A 274 7.51 0.29 -7.54
C PHE A 274 7.02 0.69 -6.15
N LEU A 275 7.19 -0.21 -5.18
CA LEU A 275 6.92 0.00 -3.76
C LEU A 275 8.25 0.17 -3.01
N ALA A 276 8.45 1.32 -2.36
CA ALA A 276 9.65 1.59 -1.57
C ALA A 276 9.50 1.08 -0.13
N GLU A 277 10.29 0.07 0.26
CA GLU A 277 10.42 -0.30 1.67
C GLU A 277 11.48 0.56 2.38
N ALA A 278 11.08 1.77 2.78
CA ALA A 278 11.99 2.75 3.35
C ALA A 278 11.60 3.15 4.77
N PHE A 279 11.93 2.33 5.76
CA PHE A 279 11.84 2.69 7.19
C PHE A 279 13.04 3.55 7.61
N THR A 280 13.07 4.79 7.12
CA THR A 280 14.15 5.77 7.35
C THR A 280 13.57 7.11 7.74
N ARG A 281 14.38 8.18 7.87
CA ARG A 281 13.88 9.52 8.21
C ARG A 281 12.90 10.07 7.15
N PRO A 282 11.91 10.92 7.54
CA PRO A 282 10.86 11.37 6.64
C PRO A 282 11.36 12.05 5.36
N LYS A 283 12.44 12.85 5.45
CA LYS A 283 13.02 13.55 4.30
C LYS A 283 13.44 12.59 3.17
N MET A 284 14.03 11.44 3.52
CA MET A 284 14.45 10.45 2.53
C MET A 284 13.24 9.68 1.95
N MET A 285 12.25 9.34 2.78
CA MET A 285 11.01 8.72 2.31
C MET A 285 10.29 9.61 1.28
N LYS A 286 10.19 10.92 1.56
CA LYS A 286 9.63 11.91 0.63
C LYS A 286 10.46 12.05 -0.64
N ALA A 287 11.79 12.03 -0.55
CA ALA A 287 12.67 12.09 -1.70
C ALA A 287 12.51 10.88 -2.64
N LEU A 288 12.39 9.67 -2.08
CA LEU A 288 12.17 8.46 -2.88
C LEU A 288 10.81 8.49 -3.60
N ALA A 289 9.75 8.92 -2.92
CA ALA A 289 8.44 9.09 -3.56
C ALA A 289 8.51 10.09 -4.73
N LYS A 290 9.18 11.25 -4.54
CA LYS A 290 9.42 12.25 -5.59
C LYS A 290 10.29 11.73 -6.74
N ALA A 291 11.21 10.82 -6.46
CA ALA A 291 12.06 10.15 -7.47
C ALA A 291 11.28 9.17 -8.37
N GLY A 292 10.00 8.91 -8.08
CA GLY A 292 9.09 8.17 -8.98
C GLY A 292 8.56 6.85 -8.45
N PHE A 293 8.85 6.49 -7.19
CA PHE A 293 8.21 5.35 -6.53
C PHE A 293 6.70 5.58 -6.42
N ASN A 294 5.90 4.61 -6.86
CA ASN A 294 4.44 4.75 -6.86
C ASN A 294 3.85 4.69 -5.45
N GLN A 295 4.47 3.87 -4.60
CA GLN A 295 3.98 3.51 -3.28
C GLN A 295 5.15 3.49 -2.29
N SER A 296 4.82 3.71 -1.03
CA SER A 296 5.80 3.74 0.06
C SER A 296 5.26 2.98 1.27
N TYR A 297 6.12 2.16 1.88
CA TYR A 297 5.91 1.75 3.27
C TYR A 297 5.89 2.99 4.19
N THR A 298 5.29 2.83 5.36
CA THR A 298 4.99 3.93 6.28
C THR A 298 5.34 3.58 7.72
N TYR A 299 5.20 4.55 8.63
CA TYR A 299 5.36 4.29 10.06
C TYR A 299 4.11 3.71 10.74
N PHE A 300 3.17 3.19 9.96
CA PHE A 300 1.86 2.76 10.46
C PHE A 300 1.95 1.78 11.64
N THR A 301 2.85 0.80 11.59
CA THR A 301 3.10 -0.17 12.67
C THR A 301 3.44 0.48 14.02
N TRP A 302 4.07 1.66 14.00
CA TRP A 302 4.46 2.43 15.18
C TRP A 302 3.53 3.64 15.44
N ARG A 303 2.31 3.62 14.91
CA ARG A 303 1.25 4.60 15.21
C ARG A 303 0.04 3.83 15.74
N ASN A 304 -0.18 3.92 17.05
CA ASN A 304 -1.16 3.06 17.74
C ASN A 304 -2.19 3.86 18.53
N SER A 305 -1.81 5.00 19.10
CA SER A 305 -2.75 5.88 19.80
C SER A 305 -3.59 6.71 18.82
N LYS A 306 -4.76 7.17 19.29
CA LYS A 306 -5.66 8.07 18.54
C LYS A 306 -4.91 9.30 18.01
N ARG A 307 -4.12 9.97 18.86
CA ARG A 307 -3.35 11.16 18.48
C ARG A 307 -2.32 10.85 17.39
N GLU A 308 -1.52 9.79 17.59
CA GLU A 308 -0.50 9.38 16.62
C GLU A 308 -1.10 9.05 15.24
N LEU A 309 -2.25 8.37 15.21
CA LEU A 309 -2.96 8.05 13.99
C LEU A 309 -3.49 9.33 13.30
N ILE A 310 -4.15 10.22 14.05
CA ILE A 310 -4.65 11.48 13.49
C ILE A 310 -3.50 12.31 12.91
N GLU A 311 -2.47 12.60 13.70
CA GLU A 311 -1.33 13.41 13.27
C GLU A 311 -0.65 12.84 12.01
N TYR A 312 -0.40 11.53 12.00
CA TYR A 312 0.31 10.89 10.90
C TYR A 312 -0.52 10.86 9.62
N PHE A 313 -1.80 10.54 9.70
CA PHE A 313 -2.65 10.47 8.51
C PHE A 313 -3.04 11.87 8.00
N THR A 314 -3.18 12.87 8.87
CA THR A 314 -3.29 14.27 8.43
C THR A 314 -2.05 14.70 7.63
N GLU A 315 -0.83 14.34 8.06
CA GLU A 315 0.38 14.58 7.25
C GLU A 315 0.27 13.91 5.87
N LEU A 316 -0.12 12.63 5.83
CA LEU A 316 -0.15 11.85 4.60
C LEU A 316 -1.21 12.29 3.57
N THR A 317 -2.39 12.70 4.04
CA THR A 317 -3.57 12.88 3.17
C THR A 317 -4.06 14.32 3.06
N GLU A 318 -3.67 15.21 3.97
CA GLU A 318 -4.14 16.61 3.98
C GLU A 318 -3.04 17.64 3.68
N THR A 319 -1.83 17.18 3.33
CA THR A 319 -0.72 18.05 2.90
C THR A 319 -0.33 17.80 1.44
N ASP A 320 0.66 18.55 0.95
CA ASP A 320 1.29 18.35 -0.36
C ASP A 320 1.84 16.93 -0.55
N MET A 321 2.09 16.20 0.54
CA MET A 321 2.51 14.81 0.51
C MET A 321 1.56 13.90 -0.27
N SER A 322 0.26 14.19 -0.26
CA SER A 322 -0.76 13.44 -1.00
C SER A 322 -0.55 13.44 -2.52
N GLU A 323 0.14 14.44 -3.08
CA GLU A 323 0.38 14.58 -4.52
C GLU A 323 1.45 13.60 -5.05
N TYR A 324 2.35 13.14 -4.19
CA TYR A 324 3.50 12.32 -4.60
C TYR A 324 3.73 11.06 -3.76
N PHE A 325 3.09 10.92 -2.60
CA PHE A 325 3.33 9.82 -1.67
C PHE A 325 2.05 9.01 -1.43
N ARG A 326 2.04 7.73 -1.85
CA ARG A 326 0.93 6.81 -1.60
C ARG A 326 1.31 5.79 -0.53
N ALA A 327 0.68 5.88 0.63
CA ALA A 327 0.95 5.00 1.77
C ALA A 327 0.42 3.58 1.53
N ASN A 328 1.31 2.59 1.42
CA ASN A 328 0.94 1.17 1.46
C ASN A 328 1.09 0.67 2.91
N LEU A 329 -0.04 0.39 3.57
CA LEU A 329 -0.09 0.11 5.01
C LEU A 329 0.05 -1.38 5.30
N TRP A 330 1.10 -1.75 6.02
CA TRP A 330 1.34 -3.13 6.45
C TRP A 330 1.25 -3.18 7.97
N PRO A 331 0.26 -3.88 8.58
CA PRO A 331 0.19 -4.05 10.03
C PRO A 331 1.27 -5.02 10.54
N ASN A 332 1.81 -5.87 9.66
CA ASN A 332 2.96 -6.71 9.92
C ASN A 332 3.84 -6.87 8.66
N THR A 333 5.09 -7.24 8.86
CA THR A 333 6.01 -7.73 7.81
C THR A 333 6.84 -8.88 8.39
N PRO A 334 7.61 -9.65 7.61
CA PRO A 334 8.49 -10.69 8.15
C PRO A 334 9.52 -10.19 9.19
N ASP A 335 9.80 -8.89 9.19
CA ASP A 335 10.74 -8.22 10.11
C ASP A 335 10.06 -7.46 11.26
N ILE A 336 8.74 -7.26 11.17
CA ILE A 336 7.99 -6.37 12.07
C ILE A 336 6.71 -7.07 12.53
N LEU A 337 6.74 -7.55 13.76
CA LEU A 337 5.62 -7.92 14.62
C LEU A 337 5.51 -6.84 15.71
N PRO A 338 4.71 -5.78 15.52
CA PRO A 338 4.62 -4.67 16.46
C PRO A 338 4.11 -5.12 17.83
N PHE A 339 4.56 -4.46 18.92
CA PHE A 339 4.16 -4.82 20.29
C PHE A 339 2.63 -4.85 20.51
N VAL A 340 1.87 -3.97 19.83
CA VAL A 340 0.40 -4.00 19.90
C VAL A 340 -0.20 -5.34 19.46
N LEU A 341 0.43 -6.05 18.53
CA LEU A 341 -0.02 -7.39 18.09
C LEU A 341 0.47 -8.50 19.02
N GLN A 342 1.64 -8.32 19.64
CA GLN A 342 2.20 -9.26 20.63
C GLN A 342 1.27 -9.34 21.85
N ASP A 343 0.89 -8.18 22.40
CA ASP A 343 0.15 -8.10 23.65
C ASP A 343 -1.38 -8.13 23.45
N GLY A 344 -1.88 -7.61 22.34
CA GLY A 344 -3.31 -7.34 22.13
C GLY A 344 -4.15 -8.52 21.64
N GLY A 345 -3.54 -9.68 21.40
CA GLY A 345 -4.22 -10.90 20.95
C GLY A 345 -5.04 -10.71 19.66
N ARG A 346 -5.98 -11.64 19.41
CA ARG A 346 -6.85 -11.64 18.22
C ARG A 346 -7.55 -10.30 17.95
N PRO A 347 -8.11 -9.57 18.96
CA PRO A 347 -8.72 -8.27 18.71
C PRO A 347 -7.76 -7.23 18.12
N ALA A 348 -6.50 -7.20 18.53
CA ALA A 348 -5.52 -6.29 17.95
C ALA A 348 -5.27 -6.58 16.46
N PHE A 349 -5.21 -7.84 16.04
CA PHE A 349 -5.12 -8.17 14.60
C PHE A 349 -6.35 -7.67 13.83
N MET A 350 -7.55 -7.86 14.38
CA MET A 350 -8.78 -7.38 13.75
C MET A 350 -8.80 -5.85 13.61
N ILE A 351 -8.41 -5.12 14.67
CA ILE A 351 -8.31 -3.66 14.70
C ILE A 351 -7.29 -3.16 13.68
N ARG A 352 -6.07 -3.71 13.70
CA ARG A 352 -4.96 -3.20 12.89
C ARG A 352 -5.15 -3.43 11.39
N VAL A 353 -5.71 -4.57 10.98
CA VAL A 353 -6.03 -4.80 9.55
C VAL A 353 -7.21 -3.95 9.10
N LEU A 354 -8.20 -3.70 9.97
CA LEU A 354 -9.29 -2.79 9.67
C LEU A 354 -8.75 -1.38 9.43
N LEU A 355 -7.94 -0.84 10.35
CA LEU A 355 -7.32 0.48 10.21
C LEU A 355 -6.49 0.58 8.91
N ALA A 356 -5.69 -0.44 8.61
CA ALA A 356 -4.92 -0.48 7.36
C ALA A 356 -5.83 -0.46 6.12
N ALA A 357 -6.92 -1.23 6.16
CA ALA A 357 -7.90 -1.38 5.08
C ALA A 357 -8.78 -0.14 4.86
N THR A 358 -8.95 0.75 5.83
CA THR A 358 -9.87 1.90 5.72
C THR A 358 -9.17 3.26 5.74
N LEU A 359 -8.00 3.39 6.39
CA LEU A 359 -7.22 4.64 6.39
C LEU A 359 -6.49 4.86 5.06
N SER A 360 -6.03 3.80 4.40
CA SER A 360 -5.40 3.89 3.07
C SER A 360 -6.14 3.11 2.00
N THR A 361 -5.95 3.56 0.76
CA THR A 361 -6.36 2.86 -0.46
C THR A 361 -5.45 1.66 -0.75
N LEU A 362 -4.27 1.57 -0.13
CA LEU A 362 -3.31 0.47 -0.27
C LEU A 362 -2.97 -0.11 1.09
N TYR A 363 -3.09 -1.42 1.21
CA TYR A 363 -2.63 -2.15 2.38
C TYR A 363 -2.15 -3.54 2.02
N GLY A 364 -1.37 -4.16 2.89
CA GLY A 364 -0.99 -5.56 2.77
C GLY A 364 -0.89 -6.26 4.11
N ILE A 365 -0.83 -7.59 4.09
CA ILE A 365 -0.49 -8.42 5.26
C ILE A 365 0.54 -9.47 4.86
N TYR A 366 1.36 -9.87 5.82
CA TYR A 366 2.25 -11.02 5.70
C TYR A 366 1.60 -12.26 6.33
N SER A 367 1.66 -13.38 5.59
CA SER A 367 1.03 -14.66 5.93
C SER A 367 1.37 -15.12 7.35
N GLY A 368 0.35 -15.59 8.07
CA GLY A 368 0.40 -15.84 9.52
C GLY A 368 -0.36 -14.77 10.30
N TYR A 369 -0.55 -13.58 9.71
CA TYR A 369 -1.41 -12.54 10.28
C TYR A 369 -2.87 -13.00 10.44
N GLU A 370 -3.40 -13.71 9.44
CA GLU A 370 -4.75 -14.24 9.49
C GLU A 370 -4.95 -15.31 10.57
N LEU A 371 -3.85 -15.93 11.03
CA LEU A 371 -3.83 -16.88 12.14
C LEU A 371 -3.54 -16.20 13.49
N CYS A 372 -3.36 -14.88 13.49
CA CYS A 372 -2.98 -14.09 14.66
C CYS A 372 -1.67 -14.55 15.30
N GLU A 373 -0.68 -14.98 14.50
CA GLU A 373 0.66 -15.33 14.99
C GLU A 373 1.32 -14.13 15.69
N ASN A 374 1.51 -14.22 17.01
CA ASN A 374 1.98 -13.11 17.84
C ASN A 374 3.17 -13.44 18.76
N GLU A 375 3.80 -14.60 18.58
CA GLU A 375 5.01 -14.96 19.31
C GLU A 375 6.23 -14.24 18.73
N ALA A 376 6.88 -13.43 19.56
CA ALA A 376 8.07 -12.66 19.21
C ALA A 376 9.31 -13.13 19.99
N LEU A 377 10.49 -12.80 19.46
CA LEU A 377 11.70 -12.80 20.27
C LEU A 377 11.54 -11.79 21.42
N PRO A 378 11.87 -12.15 22.67
CA PRO A 378 11.63 -11.28 23.82
C PRO A 378 12.20 -9.86 23.66
N GLY A 379 11.33 -8.85 23.82
CA GLY A 379 11.70 -7.43 23.72
C GLY A 379 12.04 -6.95 22.30
N ARG A 380 11.67 -7.72 21.26
CA ARG A 380 11.92 -7.39 19.85
C ARG A 380 10.64 -7.44 19.05
N GLU A 381 10.66 -6.79 17.89
CA GLU A 381 9.58 -6.88 16.89
C GLU A 381 9.84 -8.01 15.87
N GLU A 382 10.79 -8.92 16.13
CA GLU A 382 11.07 -10.07 15.26
C GLU A 382 10.22 -11.27 15.71
N TYR A 383 9.58 -11.96 14.75
CA TYR A 383 8.86 -13.20 15.03
C TYR A 383 9.79 -14.27 15.63
N LEU A 384 9.29 -15.01 16.62
CA LEU A 384 9.90 -16.26 17.05
C LEU A 384 9.77 -17.31 15.95
N ASP A 385 10.83 -18.09 15.74
CA ASP A 385 10.91 -19.12 14.68
C ASP A 385 10.53 -18.53 13.32
N SER A 386 11.13 -17.37 13.01
CA SER A 386 10.80 -16.58 11.84
C SER A 386 10.97 -17.36 10.54
N GLU A 387 9.95 -17.32 9.70
CA GLU A 387 9.93 -17.93 8.36
C GLU A 387 11.06 -17.45 7.44
N LYS A 388 11.71 -16.32 7.79
CA LYS A 388 12.93 -15.86 7.10
C LYS A 388 14.05 -16.88 7.15
N TYR A 389 14.13 -17.70 8.19
CA TYR A 389 15.25 -18.62 8.44
C TYR A 389 14.87 -20.11 8.35
N GLN A 390 13.58 -20.43 8.25
CA GLN A 390 13.09 -21.81 8.25
C GLN A 390 11.82 -21.96 7.39
N TRP A 391 11.44 -23.20 7.08
CA TRP A 391 10.08 -23.48 6.61
C TRP A 391 9.10 -23.33 7.78
N LYS A 392 7.95 -22.71 7.52
CA LYS A 392 6.95 -22.46 8.55
C LYS A 392 5.75 -23.40 8.37
N GLU A 393 5.45 -24.13 9.42
CA GLU A 393 4.25 -24.95 9.49
C GLU A 393 3.05 -24.10 9.86
N ARG A 394 1.95 -24.27 9.11
CA ARG A 394 0.70 -23.55 9.33
C ARG A 394 -0.47 -24.43 8.95
N ASP A 395 -1.37 -24.64 9.90
CA ASP A 395 -2.74 -25.02 9.58
C ASP A 395 -3.49 -23.73 9.19
N TRP A 396 -3.65 -23.53 7.88
CA TRP A 396 -4.26 -22.32 7.35
C TRP A 396 -5.70 -22.15 7.82
N ASP A 397 -6.40 -23.21 8.22
CA ASP A 397 -7.79 -23.17 8.65
C ASP A 397 -7.93 -23.39 10.16
N ALA A 398 -6.84 -23.19 10.91
CA ALA A 398 -6.82 -23.29 12.37
C ALA A 398 -7.97 -22.46 13.00
N PRO A 399 -8.68 -22.98 14.01
CA PRO A 399 -9.73 -22.26 14.72
C PRO A 399 -9.24 -20.92 15.27
N GLY A 400 -10.09 -19.90 15.21
CA GLY A 400 -9.75 -18.55 15.71
C GLY A 400 -9.10 -17.64 14.66
N ASN A 401 -8.79 -18.14 13.46
CA ASN A 401 -8.34 -17.30 12.36
C ASN A 401 -9.34 -16.17 12.02
N ILE A 402 -8.84 -15.14 11.33
CA ILE A 402 -9.60 -13.93 10.97
C ILE A 402 -9.77 -13.79 9.44
N LYS A 403 -9.74 -14.91 8.69
CA LYS A 403 -9.91 -14.87 7.22
C LYS A 403 -11.25 -14.25 6.81
N ASP A 404 -12.34 -14.61 7.48
CA ASP A 404 -13.68 -14.07 7.19
C ASP A 404 -13.75 -12.55 7.44
N TRP A 405 -13.08 -12.08 8.50
CA TRP A 405 -12.96 -10.65 8.79
C TRP A 405 -12.23 -9.91 7.67
N ILE A 406 -11.06 -10.42 7.26
CA ILE A 406 -10.27 -9.86 6.15
C ILE A 406 -11.07 -9.88 4.84
N THR A 407 -11.78 -10.97 4.57
CA THR A 407 -12.65 -11.13 3.40
C THR A 407 -13.75 -10.06 3.39
N ARG A 408 -14.41 -9.83 4.53
CA ARG A 408 -15.43 -8.80 4.67
C ARG A 408 -14.85 -7.41 4.44
N LEU A 409 -13.68 -7.09 5.00
CA LEU A 409 -13.01 -5.81 4.79
C LEU A 409 -12.66 -5.57 3.31
N ASN A 410 -12.12 -6.58 2.62
CA ASN A 410 -11.81 -6.46 1.19
C ASN A 410 -13.06 -6.32 0.32
N LYS A 411 -14.15 -7.01 0.67
CA LYS A 411 -15.46 -6.80 0.02
C LYS A 411 -15.95 -5.37 0.21
N ILE A 412 -15.92 -4.86 1.45
CA ILE A 412 -16.30 -3.47 1.78
C ILE A 412 -15.50 -2.48 0.94
N ARG A 413 -14.17 -2.66 0.87
CA ARG A 413 -13.28 -1.83 0.04
C ARG A 413 -13.69 -1.86 -1.42
N LYS A 414 -13.97 -3.03 -2.00
CA LYS A 414 -14.36 -3.17 -3.41
C LYS A 414 -15.70 -2.52 -3.73
N GLU A 415 -16.66 -2.59 -2.81
CA GLU A 415 -18.03 -2.10 -3.01
C GLU A 415 -18.24 -0.61 -2.67
N ASN A 416 -17.27 0.05 -2.03
CA ASN A 416 -17.40 1.43 -1.58
C ASN A 416 -16.32 2.35 -2.17
N ARG A 417 -16.71 3.10 -3.20
CA ARG A 417 -15.84 3.98 -3.97
C ARG A 417 -15.12 5.05 -3.13
N ALA A 418 -15.70 5.47 -2.01
CA ALA A 418 -15.05 6.40 -1.08
C ALA A 418 -13.70 5.88 -0.55
N LEU A 419 -13.53 4.56 -0.46
CA LEU A 419 -12.30 3.91 0.00
C LEU A 419 -11.24 3.79 -1.12
N HIS A 420 -11.51 4.26 -2.34
CA HIS A 420 -10.58 4.26 -3.48
C HIS A 420 -9.85 5.60 -3.67
N PHE A 421 -10.32 6.67 -3.03
CA PHE A 421 -9.66 7.97 -2.99
C PHE A 421 -8.69 8.04 -1.82
N TYR A 422 -7.52 8.67 -2.02
CA TYR A 422 -6.45 8.71 -1.02
C TYR A 422 -6.53 9.96 -0.13
N ASP A 423 -6.83 11.11 -0.72
CA ASP A 423 -6.83 12.46 -0.14
C ASP A 423 -8.15 12.88 0.55
N ASN A 424 -9.17 12.02 0.50
CA ASN A 424 -10.51 12.30 1.03
C ASN A 424 -10.74 11.85 2.49
N LEU A 425 -9.68 11.42 3.19
CA LEU A 425 -9.75 11.03 4.61
C LEU A 425 -9.90 12.26 5.50
N ARG A 426 -10.87 12.23 6.41
CA ARG A 426 -11.05 13.27 7.44
C ARG A 426 -11.32 12.63 8.80
N PHE A 427 -10.72 13.17 9.85
CA PHE A 427 -10.98 12.76 11.24
C PHE A 427 -12.07 13.62 11.87
N TYR A 428 -12.88 13.01 12.73
CA TYR A 428 -14.01 13.66 13.39
C TYR A 428 -13.92 13.45 14.91
N HIS A 429 -14.68 14.24 15.66
CA HIS A 429 -14.63 14.21 17.10
C HIS A 429 -15.31 12.95 17.67
N ALA A 430 -14.65 12.38 18.68
CA ALA A 430 -15.18 11.36 19.56
C ALA A 430 -14.67 11.68 20.97
N ASP A 431 -15.56 11.69 21.95
CA ASP A 431 -15.27 12.11 23.33
C ASP A 431 -14.21 11.23 24.01
N HIS A 432 -14.16 9.93 23.67
CA HIS A 432 -13.27 8.97 24.31
C HIS A 432 -11.93 8.80 23.58
N ASP A 433 -10.82 8.76 24.32
CA ASP A 433 -9.46 8.69 23.76
C ASP A 433 -9.14 7.35 23.08
N ALA A 434 -9.78 6.26 23.52
CA ALA A 434 -9.67 4.96 22.87
C ALA A 434 -10.54 4.83 21.60
N ILE A 435 -11.46 5.77 21.35
CA ILE A 435 -12.33 5.74 20.17
C ILE A 435 -11.80 6.68 19.10
N LEU A 436 -11.43 6.10 17.95
CA LEU A 436 -11.04 6.84 16.75
C LEU A 436 -12.23 6.92 15.79
N PHE A 437 -12.53 8.12 15.30
CA PHE A 437 -13.63 8.36 14.36
C PHE A 437 -13.14 9.14 13.14
N TYR A 438 -13.43 8.61 11.95
CA TYR A 438 -13.04 9.22 10.68
C TYR A 438 -13.98 8.83 9.56
N GLY A 439 -13.86 9.48 8.41
CA GLY A 439 -14.64 9.13 7.25
C GLY A 439 -13.94 9.45 5.94
N LYS A 440 -14.48 8.84 4.88
CA LYS A 440 -14.07 9.02 3.49
C LYS A 440 -15.34 9.18 2.68
N MET A 441 -15.35 10.15 1.78
CA MET A 441 -16.51 10.46 0.93
C MET A 441 -16.07 10.69 -0.50
N THR A 442 -16.90 10.27 -1.46
CA THR A 442 -16.71 10.65 -2.86
C THR A 442 -16.95 12.15 -3.05
N PRO A 443 -16.36 12.80 -4.07
CA PRO A 443 -16.63 14.22 -4.38
C PRO A 443 -18.12 14.51 -4.58
N ALA A 444 -18.85 13.59 -5.23
CA ALA A 444 -20.29 13.70 -5.46
C ALA A 444 -21.16 13.37 -4.24
N ARG A 445 -20.55 12.94 -3.12
CA ARG A 445 -21.23 12.52 -1.88
C ARG A 445 -22.27 11.41 -2.08
N ASP A 446 -22.11 10.59 -3.11
CA ASP A 446 -22.95 9.42 -3.42
C ASP A 446 -22.49 8.13 -2.70
N ASN A 447 -21.26 8.13 -2.19
CA ASN A 447 -20.75 7.09 -1.30
C ASN A 447 -20.02 7.76 -0.12
N ILE A 448 -20.56 7.58 1.08
CA ILE A 448 -20.09 8.17 2.33
C ILE A 448 -19.85 7.02 3.30
N VAL A 449 -18.59 6.83 3.67
CA VAL A 449 -18.16 5.82 4.62
C VAL A 449 -17.63 6.50 5.87
N LEU A 450 -18.19 6.15 7.02
CA LEU A 450 -17.73 6.59 8.33
C LEU A 450 -17.25 5.37 9.12
N VAL A 451 -16.12 5.48 9.80
CA VAL A 451 -15.48 4.38 10.51
C VAL A 451 -15.22 4.78 11.94
N VAL A 452 -15.72 3.98 12.87
CA VAL A 452 -15.52 4.15 14.32
C VAL A 452 -14.76 2.93 14.82
N VAL A 453 -13.64 3.11 15.52
CA VAL A 453 -12.78 2.01 15.95
C VAL A 453 -12.42 2.18 17.42
N ASN A 454 -12.55 1.09 18.17
CA ASN A 454 -11.96 0.96 19.50
C ASN A 454 -10.50 0.53 19.35
N LEU A 455 -9.59 1.39 19.82
CA LEU A 455 -8.14 1.15 19.79
C LEU A 455 -7.65 0.34 21.00
N ASP A 456 -8.51 0.10 22.00
CA ASP A 456 -8.23 -0.76 23.15
C ASP A 456 -8.61 -2.22 22.79
N PRO A 457 -7.64 -3.13 22.62
CA PRO A 457 -7.92 -4.51 22.25
C PRO A 457 -8.41 -5.37 23.43
N HIS A 458 -8.47 -4.83 24.65
CA HIS A 458 -8.78 -5.60 25.86
C HIS A 458 -10.12 -5.25 26.49
N ARG A 459 -10.59 -4.01 26.32
CA ARG A 459 -11.78 -3.52 27.01
C ARG A 459 -12.80 -2.97 26.03
N LYS A 460 -14.05 -3.24 26.35
CA LYS A 460 -15.20 -2.53 25.77
C LYS A 460 -15.07 -1.04 26.07
N GLN A 461 -15.29 -0.22 25.04
CA GLN A 461 -15.26 1.24 25.14
C GLN A 461 -16.54 1.81 24.54
N ASN A 462 -16.97 2.97 25.03
CA ASN A 462 -18.09 3.73 24.47
C ASN A 462 -17.72 5.21 24.31
N SER A 463 -18.46 5.92 23.47
CA SER A 463 -18.26 7.34 23.21
C SER A 463 -19.51 7.94 22.61
N TYR A 464 -19.69 9.25 22.78
CA TYR A 464 -20.43 10.03 21.80
C TYR A 464 -19.50 10.42 20.65
N ILE A 465 -20.04 10.45 19.43
CA ILE A 465 -19.32 10.86 18.21
C ILE A 465 -20.07 11.99 17.51
N ASP A 466 -19.32 12.90 16.90
CA ASP A 466 -19.86 14.05 16.17
C ASP A 466 -19.90 13.78 14.67
N VAL A 467 -21.04 13.29 14.19
CA VAL A 467 -21.27 13.00 12.78
C VAL A 467 -21.32 14.31 11.97
N PRO A 468 -20.57 14.43 10.86
CA PRO A 468 -20.48 15.65 10.06
C PRO A 468 -21.69 15.83 9.12
N ILE A 469 -22.91 15.95 9.67
CA ILE A 469 -24.16 15.96 8.87
C ILE A 469 -24.23 17.11 7.86
N ASP A 470 -23.53 18.22 8.14
CA ASP A 470 -23.37 19.35 7.22
C ASP A 470 -22.70 18.95 5.90
N GLN A 471 -21.84 17.94 5.92
CA GLN A 471 -21.16 17.41 4.74
C GLN A 471 -22.03 16.44 3.92
N PHE A 472 -23.17 16.00 4.46
CA PHE A 472 -24.09 15.09 3.77
C PHE A 472 -25.17 15.82 2.97
N GLY A 473 -25.32 17.13 3.20
CA GLY A 473 -26.47 17.92 2.76
C GLY A 473 -27.72 17.64 3.61
N GLN A 474 -27.55 17.37 4.91
CA GLN A 474 -28.64 17.12 5.87
C GLN A 474 -28.63 18.22 6.96
N MET A 475 -29.81 18.55 7.48
CA MET A 475 -29.99 19.43 8.64
C MET A 475 -30.05 18.64 9.95
N GLU A 476 -29.90 19.30 11.10
CA GLU A 476 -29.93 18.68 12.44
C GLU A 476 -31.21 17.88 12.73
N SER A 477 -32.33 18.33 12.16
CA SER A 477 -33.63 17.66 12.31
C SER A 477 -33.79 16.40 11.46
N ASP A 478 -32.95 16.23 10.44
CA ASP A 478 -33.15 15.22 9.42
C ASP A 478 -32.75 13.83 9.93
N LEU A 479 -33.47 12.82 9.48
CA LEU A 479 -33.16 11.42 9.75
C LEU A 479 -32.25 10.88 8.65
N TYR A 480 -31.21 10.17 9.07
CA TYR A 480 -30.33 9.43 8.17
C TYR A 480 -30.11 8.02 8.68
N GLN A 481 -29.80 7.09 7.77
CA GLN A 481 -29.57 5.70 8.12
C GLN A 481 -28.09 5.37 8.05
N MET A 482 -27.61 4.70 9.09
CA MET A 482 -26.27 4.14 9.19
C MET A 482 -26.35 2.64 8.95
N HIS A 483 -25.86 2.16 7.81
CA HIS A 483 -25.74 0.72 7.54
C HIS A 483 -24.33 0.29 7.94
N ASP A 484 -24.20 -0.45 9.05
CA ASP A 484 -22.92 -1.05 9.45
C ASP A 484 -22.58 -2.18 8.50
N LEU A 485 -21.54 -1.96 7.71
CA LEU A 485 -21.07 -2.90 6.71
C LEU A 485 -20.32 -4.08 7.33
N LEU A 486 -20.02 -4.11 8.63
CA LEU A 486 -19.42 -5.28 9.27
C LEU A 486 -20.49 -6.29 9.69
N SER A 487 -21.52 -5.83 10.41
CA SER A 487 -22.60 -6.65 10.96
C SER A 487 -23.86 -6.74 10.09
N ASP A 488 -23.96 -5.91 9.04
CA ASP A 488 -25.19 -5.64 8.28
C ASP A 488 -26.35 -5.02 9.10
N ALA A 489 -26.09 -4.59 10.35
CA ALA A 489 -27.04 -3.85 11.16
C ALA A 489 -27.35 -2.47 10.57
N ARG A 490 -28.54 -1.94 10.85
CA ARG A 490 -28.97 -0.60 10.42
C ARG A 490 -29.49 0.20 11.60
N TYR A 491 -29.05 1.44 11.67
CA TYR A 491 -29.44 2.39 12.71
C TYR A 491 -30.06 3.62 12.05
N THR A 492 -31.11 4.17 12.64
CA THR A 492 -31.68 5.45 12.23
C THR A 492 -31.23 6.49 13.23
N TRP A 493 -30.42 7.44 12.78
CA TRP A 493 -29.84 8.49 13.59
C TRP A 493 -30.44 9.85 13.25
N ARG A 494 -30.32 10.79 14.18
CA ARG A 494 -30.77 12.18 14.04
C ARG A 494 -29.72 13.09 14.65
N GLY A 495 -29.44 14.20 13.97
CA GLY A 495 -28.49 15.20 14.43
C GLY A 495 -27.04 14.69 14.44
N ARG A 496 -26.14 15.54 14.94
CA ARG A 496 -24.68 15.28 14.94
C ARG A 496 -24.24 14.26 15.99
N GLN A 497 -24.71 14.36 17.22
CA GLN A 497 -24.20 13.55 18.33
C GLN A 497 -24.91 12.21 18.46
N ASN A 498 -24.14 11.12 18.39
CA ASN A 498 -24.66 9.76 18.49
C ASN A 498 -23.79 8.88 19.40
N TYR A 499 -24.42 7.99 20.14
CA TYR A 499 -23.74 7.05 21.04
C TYR A 499 -23.27 5.79 20.29
N VAL A 500 -22.08 5.32 20.63
CA VAL A 500 -21.50 4.06 20.15
C VAL A 500 -20.87 3.28 21.30
N GLU A 501 -20.95 1.95 21.22
CA GLU A 501 -20.27 1.02 22.14
C GLU A 501 -19.63 -0.10 21.31
N LEU A 502 -18.36 -0.39 21.58
CA LEU A 502 -17.55 -1.34 20.81
C LEU A 502 -16.85 -2.31 21.75
N ASP A 503 -17.10 -3.60 21.54
CA ASP A 503 -16.51 -4.70 22.30
C ASP A 503 -15.42 -5.39 21.45
N PRO A 504 -14.15 -5.38 21.87
CA PRO A 504 -13.06 -5.93 21.06
C PRO A 504 -13.18 -7.43 20.77
N GLU A 505 -13.86 -8.20 21.62
CA GLU A 505 -14.06 -9.65 21.43
C GLU A 505 -15.20 -9.98 20.46
N ILE A 506 -16.16 -9.05 20.28
CA ILE A 506 -17.32 -9.25 19.41
C ILE A 506 -17.14 -8.50 18.09
N GLN A 507 -16.99 -7.18 18.17
CA GLN A 507 -16.80 -6.30 17.01
C GLN A 507 -16.07 -5.02 17.44
N PRO A 508 -14.76 -4.89 17.16
CA PRO A 508 -13.96 -3.76 17.65
C PRO A 508 -14.22 -2.43 16.92
N ALA A 509 -15.12 -2.41 15.94
CA ALA A 509 -15.35 -1.26 15.08
C ALA A 509 -16.73 -1.27 14.43
N HIS A 510 -17.13 -0.13 13.88
CA HIS A 510 -18.20 -0.02 12.90
C HIS A 510 -17.66 0.58 11.60
N ILE A 511 -18.12 0.07 10.46
CA ILE A 511 -17.90 0.72 9.16
C ILE A 511 -19.26 1.06 8.59
N PHE A 512 -19.71 2.29 8.81
CA PHE A 512 -21.01 2.74 8.36
C PHE A 512 -20.99 3.26 6.93
N ARG A 513 -21.89 2.76 6.10
CA ARG A 513 -22.34 3.47 4.89
C ARG A 513 -23.54 4.33 5.25
N VAL A 514 -23.41 5.65 5.05
CA VAL A 514 -24.52 6.59 5.25
C VAL A 514 -25.48 6.46 4.07
N ARG A 515 -26.77 6.33 4.37
CA ARG A 515 -27.87 6.42 3.39
C ARG A 515 -28.76 7.59 3.74
N ARG A 516 -29.15 8.37 2.73
CA ARG A 516 -29.92 9.60 2.92
C ARG A 516 -31.37 9.36 2.55
N TRP A 517 -32.29 10.05 3.22
CA TRP A 517 -33.71 9.97 2.88
C TRP A 517 -33.95 10.67 1.55
N ALA A 518 -34.36 9.94 0.52
CA ALA A 518 -34.97 10.54 -0.66
C ALA A 518 -36.49 10.48 -0.46
N GLY A 519 -37.21 11.59 -0.66
CA GLY A 519 -38.66 11.63 -0.43
C GLY A 519 -39.40 10.42 -1.05
N GLY A 520 -40.35 9.84 -0.30
CA GLY A 520 -41.09 8.62 -0.70
C GLY A 520 -40.73 7.35 0.08
N ASP A 521 -40.62 7.43 1.42
CA ASP A 521 -40.37 6.30 2.34
C ASP A 521 -39.14 5.42 2.04
N GLN A 522 -38.14 5.92 1.29
CA GLN A 522 -36.97 5.13 0.91
C GLN A 522 -35.64 5.88 1.11
N PHE A 523 -34.67 5.17 1.69
CA PHE A 523 -33.28 5.61 1.78
C PHE A 523 -32.52 5.27 0.50
N VAL A 524 -31.77 6.24 -0.03
CA VAL A 524 -30.93 6.11 -1.23
C VAL A 524 -29.44 6.15 -0.87
#